data_AF-A0A1I7RTN4-F1
#
_entry.id   AF-A0A1I7RTN4-F1
#
_cell.length_a   1.000
_cell.length_b   1.000
_cell.length_c   1.000
_cell.angle_alpha   90.00
_cell.angle_beta   90.00
_cell.angle_gamma   90.00
#
_symmetry.space_group_name_H-M   'P 1'
#
loop_
_entity.id
_entity.type
_entity.pdbx_description
1 polymer ?
#
loop_
_entity_poly.entity_id
_entity_poly.type
_entity_poly.pdbx_seq_one_letter_code
_entity_poly.pdbx_strand_id
1 'polypeptide(L)'
;MAAGWRKFTGQSPYPSVAANRTQSAFAYGVKQDRQFRLDWIQGRDSENETKLLQFIGEQLGVAPPTPNRAGLWLKDGVILCKILEKMAPGCLARPLNTKRSEFASIENIRNFLESAVKLGFEEGHMFEVSDLVDQKNMGKVLGVLQMLADEIQTRVTPNPFSPRRPSHLQHVVHTTRLVMSVMGFANRSTDCFGFENDSDPASIEARRLRQETMIHIYRVYYGWVPLPLAFLALTCACIYSIACFRAIRGHRVSRKSYVLLLNRSLGDITTCLWTFVIFFYVILTDVPTPEIVQVLDSFFMGCFWAGMTSYVALSFLKLYAVAKPLEYRHIITMRRCIYLICFSWVVFLVMVSYSVGANALSNIESLRAWSGCRKETCLRSFYRFRNTCVCLVYITTLVCFGGTLILIKRHQRFARIHSRKATNAENYAVKGAPKKKLKDRFPLWKLAVNVCTFAIFDVFYVIWGASLLIGADKCYFYRNFNKMIFLLSILHLSILVRITIDPIIAFVTDVPIRRSMLQVMHLQRYIKTYQTRNEDNSSDAATRTNSTSTSMHARNSTIRTRIDSVN
;
A
#
# COMPACT_ATOMS: atom_id res chain seq x y z
N MET A 1 12.05 39.63 -29.31
CA MET A 1 11.46 38.44 -28.64
C MET A 1 11.71 37.14 -29.41
N ALA A 2 11.36 37.05 -30.69
CA ALA A 2 11.65 35.89 -31.58
C ALA A 2 13.10 35.38 -31.52
N ALA A 3 14.06 36.28 -31.73
CA ALA A 3 15.49 35.97 -31.68
C ALA A 3 15.96 35.52 -30.28
N GLY A 4 15.31 36.01 -29.22
CA GLY A 4 15.59 35.59 -27.85
C GLY A 4 15.14 34.15 -27.61
N TRP A 5 13.89 33.82 -27.98
CA TRP A 5 13.36 32.46 -27.88
C TRP A 5 14.20 31.45 -28.66
N ARG A 6 14.51 31.71 -29.94
CA ARG A 6 15.30 30.80 -30.77
C ARG A 6 16.69 30.49 -30.21
N LYS A 7 17.31 31.45 -29.50
CA LYS A 7 18.62 31.28 -28.87
C LYS A 7 18.60 30.30 -27.69
N PHE A 8 17.46 30.17 -26.99
CA PHE A 8 17.32 29.27 -25.85
C PHE A 8 16.68 27.92 -26.21
N THR A 9 15.79 27.88 -27.21
CA THR A 9 15.00 26.68 -27.54
C THR A 9 15.27 26.10 -28.92
N GLY A 10 16.18 26.68 -29.72
CA GLY A 10 16.51 26.23 -31.09
C GLY A 10 15.43 26.54 -32.15
N GLN A 11 14.18 26.69 -31.73
CA GLN A 11 13.04 27.12 -32.54
C GLN A 11 12.34 28.32 -31.88
N SER A 12 11.69 29.16 -32.68
CA SER A 12 10.93 30.32 -32.19
C SER A 12 9.48 30.21 -32.67
N PRO A 13 8.49 30.40 -31.78
CA PRO A 13 7.08 30.46 -32.17
C PRO A 13 6.75 31.74 -32.99
N TYR A 14 7.68 32.69 -33.08
CA TYR A 14 7.58 33.87 -33.92
C TYR A 14 8.32 33.67 -35.26
N PRO A 15 7.82 34.20 -36.38
CA PRO A 15 8.49 34.12 -37.68
C PRO A 15 9.89 34.76 -37.64
N SER A 16 10.85 34.16 -38.35
CA SER A 16 12.22 34.66 -38.40
C SER A 16 12.34 35.94 -39.23
N VAL A 17 13.04 36.93 -38.68
CA VAL A 17 13.34 38.20 -39.35
C VAL A 17 14.34 37.93 -40.48
N ALA A 18 13.95 38.19 -41.73
CA ALA A 18 14.90 38.27 -42.84
C ALA A 18 15.46 39.70 -42.90
N ALA A 19 16.78 39.86 -42.80
CA ALA A 19 17.45 41.14 -42.93
C ALA A 19 17.66 41.46 -44.42
N ASN A 20 17.35 42.69 -44.84
CA ASN A 20 17.75 43.16 -46.16
C ASN A 20 19.15 43.82 -46.11
N ARG A 21 19.76 44.04 -47.28
CA ARG A 21 21.16 44.47 -47.47
C ARG A 21 21.58 45.79 -46.77
N THR A 22 20.63 46.55 -46.22
CA THR A 22 20.84 47.84 -45.53
C THR A 22 20.74 47.77 -44.01
N GLN A 23 20.70 46.57 -43.39
CA GLN A 23 20.58 46.36 -41.93
C GLN A 23 19.38 47.02 -41.23
N SER A 24 18.44 47.60 -41.97
CA SER A 24 17.15 48.01 -41.41
C SER A 24 16.27 46.77 -41.20
N ALA A 25 16.13 46.34 -39.95
CA ALA A 25 15.28 45.22 -39.58
C ALA A 25 13.80 45.66 -39.66
N PHE A 26 13.15 45.46 -40.81
CA PHE A 26 11.70 45.55 -40.90
C PHE A 26 11.10 44.18 -40.70
N ALA A 27 10.18 44.04 -39.74
CA ALA A 27 9.37 42.85 -39.62
C ALA A 27 8.43 42.80 -40.83
N TYR A 28 8.57 41.80 -41.70
CA TYR A 28 7.47 41.43 -42.59
C TYR A 28 6.32 40.93 -41.71
N GLY A 29 5.21 41.65 -41.76
CA GLY A 29 4.06 41.44 -40.88
C GLY A 29 3.36 42.75 -40.62
N VAL A 30 2.66 43.23 -41.63
CA VAL A 30 1.86 44.44 -41.60
C VAL A 30 0.98 44.44 -40.34
N LYS A 31 1.05 45.51 -39.54
CA LYS A 31 0.11 45.81 -38.44
C LYS A 31 -1.37 45.89 -38.90
N GLN A 32 -1.68 45.71 -40.19
CA GLN A 32 -3.00 45.96 -40.78
C GLN A 32 -3.90 44.73 -40.84
N ASP A 33 -3.37 43.50 -40.91
CA ASP A 33 -4.25 42.34 -41.02
C ASP A 33 -4.69 41.84 -39.64
N ARG A 34 -5.72 42.51 -39.10
CA ARG A 34 -6.37 42.14 -37.84
C ARG A 34 -6.87 40.70 -37.88
N GLN A 35 -7.31 40.21 -39.05
CA GLN A 35 -7.84 38.86 -39.24
C GLN A 35 -6.77 37.80 -38.95
N PHE A 36 -5.57 37.97 -39.50
CA PHE A 36 -4.46 37.02 -39.32
C PHE A 36 -4.00 36.91 -37.86
N ARG A 37 -3.99 38.02 -37.09
CA ARG A 37 -3.64 37.98 -35.66
C ARG A 37 -4.73 37.36 -34.79
N LEU A 38 -6.01 37.49 -35.18
CA LEU A 38 -7.13 36.95 -34.40
C LEU A 38 -7.11 35.42 -34.40
N ASP A 39 -6.79 34.77 -35.51
CA ASP A 39 -6.71 33.31 -35.59
C ASP A 39 -5.64 32.73 -34.64
N TRP A 40 -4.51 33.43 -34.51
CA TRP A 40 -3.43 33.06 -33.58
C TRP A 40 -3.78 33.32 -32.11
N ILE A 41 -4.45 34.44 -31.80
CA ILE A 41 -4.91 34.78 -30.44
C ILE A 41 -6.04 33.84 -29.98
N GLN A 42 -6.87 33.38 -30.91
CA GLN A 42 -7.97 32.45 -30.65
C GLN A 42 -7.53 30.98 -30.57
N GLY A 43 -6.24 30.69 -30.77
CA GLY A 43 -5.70 29.33 -30.67
C GLY A 43 -6.27 28.37 -31.73
N ARG A 44 -6.59 28.87 -32.93
CA ARG A 44 -7.13 28.04 -34.01
C ARG A 44 -6.03 27.15 -34.59
N ASP A 45 -6.22 25.84 -34.46
CA ASP A 45 -5.40 24.84 -35.12
C ASP A 45 -6.03 24.48 -36.48
N SER A 46 -5.37 24.91 -37.56
CA SER A 46 -5.86 24.72 -38.93
C SER A 46 -6.00 23.25 -39.32
N GLU A 47 -5.18 22.36 -38.76
CA GLU A 47 -5.23 20.94 -39.09
C GLU A 47 -6.44 20.27 -38.43
N ASN A 48 -6.65 20.54 -37.13
CA ASN A 48 -7.80 20.02 -36.38
C ASN A 48 -9.12 20.60 -36.87
N GLU A 49 -9.15 21.89 -37.23
CA GLU A 49 -10.32 22.52 -37.84
C GLU A 49 -10.71 21.85 -39.17
N THR A 50 -9.72 21.55 -40.03
CA THR A 50 -9.98 20.87 -41.31
C THR A 50 -10.59 19.48 -41.09
N LYS A 51 -10.05 18.70 -40.14
CA LYS A 51 -10.57 17.37 -39.78
C LYS A 51 -11.99 17.44 -39.24
N LEU A 52 -12.28 18.39 -38.34
CA LEU A 52 -13.61 18.58 -37.77
C LEU A 52 -14.65 18.96 -38.81
N LEU A 53 -14.32 19.92 -39.70
CA LEU A 53 -15.22 20.36 -40.76
C LEU A 53 -15.46 19.26 -41.79
N GLN A 54 -14.43 18.48 -42.12
CA GLN A 54 -14.56 17.31 -42.97
C GLN A 54 -15.50 16.26 -42.34
N PHE A 55 -15.32 15.95 -41.06
CA PHE A 55 -16.19 15.02 -40.34
C PHE A 55 -17.66 15.46 -40.35
N ILE A 56 -17.95 16.74 -40.05
CA ILE A 56 -19.32 17.26 -40.08
C ILE A 56 -19.90 17.18 -41.49
N GLY A 57 -19.10 17.51 -42.51
CA GLY A 57 -19.49 17.38 -43.91
C GLY A 57 -19.87 15.95 -44.30
N GLU A 58 -19.07 14.97 -43.89
CA GLU A 58 -19.33 13.54 -44.10
C GLU A 58 -20.60 13.06 -43.39
N GLN A 59 -20.84 13.48 -42.14
CA GLN A 59 -22.04 13.08 -41.38
C GLN A 59 -23.35 13.62 -41.99
N LEU A 60 -23.28 14.78 -42.66
CA LEU A 60 -24.43 15.46 -43.25
C LEU A 60 -24.55 15.29 -44.77
N GLY A 61 -23.54 14.72 -45.44
CA GLY A 61 -23.48 14.61 -46.90
C GLY A 61 -23.32 15.96 -47.60
N VAL A 62 -22.67 16.94 -46.95
CA VAL A 62 -22.44 18.30 -47.48
C VAL A 62 -20.95 18.52 -47.70
N ALA A 63 -20.56 19.16 -48.81
CA ALA A 63 -19.16 19.46 -49.08
C ALA A 63 -18.56 20.37 -47.98
N PRO A 64 -17.43 19.97 -47.36
CA PRO A 64 -16.82 20.76 -46.30
C PRO A 64 -16.22 22.06 -46.87
N PRO A 65 -16.26 23.18 -46.12
CA PRO A 65 -15.67 24.44 -46.54
C PRO A 65 -14.15 24.41 -46.38
N THR A 66 -13.46 25.34 -47.05
CA THR A 66 -12.07 25.64 -46.68
C THR A 66 -12.02 26.25 -45.27
N PRO A 67 -10.96 26.02 -44.48
CA PRO A 67 -10.89 26.46 -43.07
C PRO A 67 -11.14 27.97 -42.89
N ASN A 68 -10.69 28.79 -43.84
CA ASN A 68 -10.90 30.24 -43.81
C ASN A 68 -12.36 30.67 -44.10
N ARG A 69 -13.25 29.73 -44.44
CA ARG A 69 -14.67 29.97 -44.75
C ARG A 69 -15.63 29.25 -43.78
N ALA A 70 -15.12 28.64 -42.71
CA ALA A 70 -15.94 27.94 -41.71
C ALA A 70 -17.05 28.83 -41.12
N GLY A 71 -16.72 30.08 -40.78
CA GLY A 71 -17.69 31.04 -40.24
C GLY A 71 -18.82 31.40 -41.21
N LEU A 72 -18.56 31.39 -42.52
CA LEU A 72 -19.61 31.63 -43.55
C LEU A 72 -20.50 30.40 -43.73
N TRP A 73 -19.90 29.21 -43.67
CA TRP A 73 -20.62 27.94 -43.82
C TRP A 73 -21.58 27.66 -42.65
N LEU A 74 -21.19 28.04 -41.43
CA LEU A 74 -21.99 27.85 -40.22
C LEU A 74 -22.97 29.00 -39.94
N LYS A 75 -22.83 30.14 -40.63
CA LYS A 75 -23.54 31.40 -40.32
C LYS A 75 -25.06 31.27 -40.31
N ASP A 76 -25.61 30.43 -41.17
CA ASP A 76 -27.07 30.27 -41.32
C ASP A 76 -27.70 29.44 -40.18
N GLY A 77 -26.89 28.84 -39.30
CA GLY A 77 -27.34 28.01 -38.18
C GLY A 77 -27.94 26.65 -38.58
N VAL A 78 -28.23 26.46 -39.87
CA VAL A 78 -28.85 25.23 -40.41
C VAL A 78 -27.97 24.01 -40.19
N ILE A 79 -26.67 24.14 -40.42
CA ILE A 79 -25.71 23.03 -40.27
C ILE A 79 -25.62 22.58 -38.82
N LEU A 80 -25.61 23.55 -37.88
CA LEU A 80 -25.60 23.31 -36.44
C LEU A 80 -26.81 22.51 -35.98
N CYS A 81 -28.01 22.92 -36.40
CA CYS A 81 -29.24 22.19 -36.08
C CYS A 81 -29.25 20.78 -36.69
N LYS A 82 -28.82 20.62 -37.95
CA LYS A 82 -28.78 19.33 -38.64
C LYS A 82 -27.82 18.34 -37.98
N ILE A 83 -26.62 18.78 -37.57
CA ILE A 83 -25.67 17.89 -36.89
C ILE A 83 -26.17 17.48 -35.51
N LEU A 84 -26.85 18.37 -34.80
CA LEU A 84 -27.49 18.06 -33.51
C LEU A 84 -28.64 17.06 -33.66
N GLU A 85 -29.47 17.23 -34.68
CA GLU A 85 -30.57 16.31 -35.01
C GLU A 85 -30.05 14.94 -35.48
N LYS A 86 -28.93 14.89 -36.20
CA LYS A 86 -28.25 13.65 -36.56
C LYS A 86 -27.78 12.88 -35.32
N MET A 87 -27.31 13.59 -34.30
CA MET A 87 -26.89 12.98 -33.02
C MET A 87 -28.09 12.48 -32.20
N ALA A 88 -29.18 13.23 -32.17
CA ALA A 88 -30.40 12.92 -31.43
C ALA A 88 -31.65 13.31 -32.25
N PRO A 89 -32.35 12.35 -32.89
CA PRO A 89 -33.49 12.66 -33.74
C PRO A 89 -34.62 13.29 -32.92
N GLY A 90 -35.19 14.40 -33.40
CA GLY A 90 -36.28 15.12 -32.73
C GLY A 90 -35.87 15.97 -31.51
N CYS A 91 -34.59 16.26 -31.31
CA CYS A 91 -34.11 17.01 -30.15
C CYS A 91 -34.29 18.54 -30.24
N LEU A 92 -34.58 19.07 -31.43
CA LEU A 92 -34.69 20.51 -31.65
C LEU A 92 -35.93 21.06 -30.94
N ALA A 93 -35.74 22.12 -30.15
CA ALA A 93 -36.82 22.78 -29.41
C ALA A 93 -37.85 23.43 -30.36
N ARG A 94 -37.41 23.84 -31.55
CA ARG A 94 -38.22 24.47 -32.60
C ARG A 94 -37.90 23.85 -33.97
N PRO A 95 -38.84 23.88 -34.94
CA PRO A 95 -38.56 23.43 -36.30
C PRO A 95 -37.52 24.33 -36.98
N LEU A 96 -36.75 23.76 -37.91
CA LEU A 96 -35.70 24.46 -38.64
C LEU A 96 -36.28 25.58 -39.53
N ASN A 97 -35.76 26.80 -39.41
CA ASN A 97 -36.14 27.92 -40.26
C ASN A 97 -35.26 27.97 -41.52
N THR A 98 -35.85 27.74 -42.70
CA THR A 98 -35.14 27.69 -43.99
C THR A 98 -35.17 29.01 -44.77
N LYS A 99 -35.77 30.07 -44.20
CA LYS A 99 -35.82 31.39 -44.85
C LYS A 99 -34.42 32.01 -44.89
N ARG A 100 -34.04 32.59 -46.03
CA ARG A 100 -32.78 33.33 -46.17
C ARG A 100 -32.92 34.74 -45.59
N SER A 101 -32.87 34.84 -44.27
CA SER A 101 -32.87 36.12 -43.54
C SER A 101 -31.97 36.04 -42.32
N GLU A 102 -31.38 37.17 -41.91
CA GLU A 102 -30.54 37.26 -40.71
C GLU A 102 -31.31 36.92 -39.42
N PHE A 103 -32.61 37.23 -39.39
CA PHE A 103 -33.47 36.83 -38.29
C PHE A 103 -33.60 35.30 -38.19
N ALA A 104 -33.75 34.61 -39.34
CA ALA A 104 -33.84 33.15 -39.39
C ALA A 104 -32.52 32.47 -38.99
N SER A 105 -31.37 33.04 -39.37
CA SER A 105 -30.07 32.48 -38.96
C SER A 105 -29.85 32.60 -37.45
N ILE A 106 -30.18 33.76 -36.86
CA ILE A 106 -30.12 33.95 -35.40
C ILE A 106 -31.08 33.00 -34.67
N GLU A 107 -32.29 32.81 -35.19
CA GLU A 107 -33.27 31.88 -34.63
C GLU A 107 -32.77 30.44 -34.63
N ASN A 108 -32.18 29.98 -35.74
CA ASN A 108 -31.58 28.66 -35.84
C ASN A 108 -30.40 28.48 -34.87
N ILE A 109 -29.53 29.48 -34.75
CA ILE A 109 -28.40 29.42 -33.79
C ILE A 109 -28.92 29.32 -32.35
N ARG A 110 -29.90 30.15 -31.97
CA ARG A 110 -30.51 30.09 -30.62
C ARG A 110 -31.18 28.74 -30.36
N ASN A 111 -31.88 28.20 -31.36
CA ASN A 111 -32.51 26.89 -31.27
C ASN A 111 -31.48 25.77 -31.05
N PHE A 112 -30.33 25.82 -31.74
CA PHE A 112 -29.22 24.91 -31.48
C PHE A 112 -28.70 25.01 -30.04
N LEU A 113 -28.43 26.23 -29.54
CA LEU A 113 -27.90 26.44 -28.19
C LEU A 113 -28.87 25.92 -27.11
N GLU A 114 -30.16 26.26 -27.21
CA GLU A 114 -31.19 25.80 -26.27
C GLU A 114 -31.36 24.27 -26.31
N SER A 115 -31.35 23.68 -27.51
CA SER A 115 -31.52 22.24 -27.69
C SER A 115 -30.32 21.46 -27.17
N ALA A 116 -29.10 21.97 -27.38
CA ALA A 116 -27.89 21.38 -26.83
C ALA A 116 -27.85 21.44 -25.29
N VAL A 117 -28.24 22.55 -24.67
CA VAL A 117 -28.34 22.62 -23.19
C VAL A 117 -29.37 21.62 -22.65
N LYS A 118 -30.53 21.47 -23.32
CA LYS A 118 -31.53 20.45 -22.96
C LYS A 118 -31.01 19.01 -23.09
N LEU A 119 -30.06 18.76 -23.99
CA LEU A 119 -29.40 17.47 -24.17
C LEU A 119 -28.31 17.19 -23.12
N GLY A 120 -28.01 18.15 -22.24
CA GLY A 120 -27.08 18.00 -21.13
C GLY A 120 -25.70 18.62 -21.35
N PHE A 121 -25.51 19.43 -22.40
CA PHE A 121 -24.29 20.23 -22.56
C PHE A 121 -24.27 21.37 -21.53
N GLU A 122 -23.09 21.61 -20.93
CA GLU A 122 -22.91 22.64 -19.91
C GLU A 122 -23.01 24.05 -20.50
N GLU A 123 -23.93 24.86 -19.97
CA GLU A 123 -24.21 26.22 -20.47
C GLU A 123 -22.96 27.10 -20.50
N GLY A 124 -22.05 26.94 -19.54
CA GLY A 124 -20.79 27.70 -19.46
C GLY A 124 -19.83 27.47 -20.62
N HIS A 125 -19.93 26.35 -21.34
CA HIS A 125 -19.08 26.03 -22.49
C HIS A 125 -19.71 26.42 -23.84
N MET A 126 -20.97 26.84 -23.85
CA MET A 126 -21.69 27.22 -25.07
C MET A 126 -21.20 28.57 -25.61
N PHE A 127 -21.17 28.70 -26.94
CA PHE A 127 -20.84 29.97 -27.59
C PHE A 127 -22.05 30.91 -27.63
N GLU A 128 -21.80 32.21 -27.74
CA GLU A 128 -22.85 33.22 -27.85
C GLU A 128 -23.20 33.49 -29.32
N VAL A 129 -24.41 33.98 -29.62
CA VAL A 129 -24.83 34.26 -31.01
C VAL A 129 -23.85 35.21 -31.73
N SER A 130 -23.33 36.23 -31.03
CA SER A 130 -22.33 37.16 -31.58
C SER A 130 -20.99 36.50 -31.92
N ASP A 131 -20.65 35.36 -31.29
CA ASP A 131 -19.40 34.66 -31.56
C ASP A 131 -19.36 34.10 -33.00
N LEU A 132 -20.51 33.70 -33.53
CA LEU A 132 -20.66 33.14 -34.87
C LEU A 132 -21.15 34.18 -35.91
N VAL A 133 -22.15 34.99 -35.57
CA VAL A 133 -22.73 35.97 -36.53
C VAL A 133 -21.71 37.04 -36.92
N ASP A 134 -21.02 37.60 -35.92
CA ASP A 134 -19.98 38.62 -36.10
C ASP A 134 -18.57 38.00 -36.22
N GLN A 135 -18.47 36.67 -36.18
CA GLN A 135 -17.22 35.91 -36.13
C GLN A 135 -16.26 36.39 -35.04
N LYS A 136 -16.81 36.86 -33.91
CA LYS A 136 -16.03 37.43 -32.79
C LYS A 136 -15.12 36.40 -32.13
N ASN A 137 -15.58 35.15 -32.02
CA ASN A 137 -14.83 34.07 -31.38
C ASN A 137 -15.14 32.71 -32.03
N MET A 138 -14.59 32.48 -33.23
CA MET A 138 -14.77 31.22 -33.94
C MET A 138 -14.13 30.02 -33.23
N GLY A 139 -13.09 30.24 -32.40
CA GLY A 139 -12.48 29.17 -31.59
C GLY A 139 -13.47 28.54 -30.61
N LYS A 140 -14.33 29.35 -29.95
CA LYS A 140 -15.37 28.84 -29.04
C LYS A 140 -16.46 28.07 -29.80
N VAL A 141 -16.83 28.52 -30.99
CA VAL A 141 -17.78 27.82 -31.87
C VAL A 141 -17.25 26.44 -32.28
N LEU A 142 -15.98 26.38 -32.73
CA LEU A 142 -15.33 25.14 -33.10
C LEU A 142 -15.15 24.19 -31.92
N GLY A 143 -14.87 24.72 -30.72
CA GLY A 143 -14.81 23.92 -29.49
C GLY A 143 -16.13 23.23 -29.17
N VAL A 144 -17.27 23.93 -29.32
CA VAL A 144 -18.60 23.31 -29.14
C VAL A 144 -18.89 22.25 -30.19
N LEU A 145 -18.50 22.50 -31.45
CA LEU A 145 -18.64 21.52 -32.52
C LEU A 145 -17.76 20.27 -32.31
N GLN A 146 -16.55 20.45 -31.77
CA GLN A 146 -15.67 19.33 -31.42
C GLN A 146 -16.31 18.45 -30.34
N MET A 147 -16.87 19.05 -29.28
CA MET A 147 -17.58 18.30 -28.23
C MET A 147 -18.75 17.48 -28.82
N LEU A 148 -19.46 18.05 -29.79
CA LEU A 148 -20.56 17.37 -30.47
C LEU A 148 -20.04 16.22 -31.36
N ALA A 149 -18.96 16.43 -32.10
CA ALA A 149 -18.34 15.40 -32.93
C ALA A 149 -17.86 14.21 -32.09
N ASP A 150 -17.23 14.48 -30.94
CA ASP A 150 -16.79 13.45 -29.99
C ASP A 150 -17.99 12.62 -29.46
N GLU A 151 -19.10 13.28 -29.12
CA GLU A 151 -20.34 12.61 -28.69
C GLU A 151 -20.97 11.76 -29.81
N ILE A 152 -20.88 12.18 -31.07
CA ILE A 152 -21.35 11.37 -32.21
C ILE A 152 -20.43 10.15 -32.41
N GLN A 153 -19.12 10.35 -32.34
CA GLN A 153 -18.13 9.29 -32.57
C GLN A 153 -18.19 8.20 -31.49
N THR A 154 -18.48 8.58 -30.24
CA THR A 154 -18.72 7.65 -29.13
C THR A 154 -20.03 6.85 -29.24
N ARG A 155 -20.99 7.28 -30.07
CA ARG A 155 -22.24 6.54 -30.35
C ARG A 155 -22.12 5.58 -31.53
N VAL A 156 -21.32 5.93 -32.54
CA VAL A 156 -21.12 5.10 -33.76
C VAL A 156 -20.12 3.97 -33.54
N THR A 157 -19.13 4.16 -32.68
CA THR A 157 -18.29 3.07 -32.17
C THR A 157 -18.88 2.60 -30.84
N PRO A 158 -19.18 1.31 -30.63
CA PRO A 158 -19.48 0.82 -29.29
C PRO A 158 -18.18 0.88 -28.47
N ASN A 159 -17.86 2.07 -27.99
CA ASN A 159 -16.80 2.28 -27.04
C ASN A 159 -17.37 2.00 -25.64
N PRO A 160 -16.79 1.10 -24.82
CA PRO A 160 -17.32 0.74 -23.50
C PRO A 160 -17.36 1.87 -22.45
N PHE A 161 -17.19 3.13 -22.84
CA PHE A 161 -16.78 4.24 -21.97
C PHE A 161 -17.69 5.48 -22.07
N SER A 162 -19.00 5.31 -21.88
CA SER A 162 -19.86 6.43 -21.44
C SER A 162 -21.09 5.93 -20.67
N PRO A 163 -21.22 6.20 -19.35
CA PRO A 163 -22.39 5.78 -18.59
C PRO A 163 -23.54 6.79 -18.79
N ARG A 164 -24.59 6.38 -19.52
CA ARG A 164 -25.90 7.06 -19.48
C ARG A 164 -26.54 6.86 -18.10
N ARG A 165 -26.94 7.94 -17.42
CA ARG A 165 -27.58 7.90 -16.09
C ARG A 165 -29.11 7.97 -16.17
N PRO A 166 -29.85 7.00 -15.62
CA PRO A 166 -31.26 7.19 -15.27
C PRO A 166 -31.41 7.91 -13.91
N SER A 167 -32.42 8.76 -13.81
CA SER A 167 -32.67 9.73 -12.73
C SER A 167 -33.00 9.12 -11.34
N HIS A 168 -33.39 7.85 -11.26
CA HIS A 168 -33.90 7.25 -10.02
C HIS A 168 -32.81 6.79 -9.02
N LEU A 169 -31.52 6.88 -9.35
CA LEU A 169 -30.41 6.42 -8.48
C LEU A 169 -29.63 7.53 -7.74
N GLN A 170 -30.04 8.81 -7.85
CA GLN A 170 -29.25 9.94 -7.34
C GLN A 170 -29.09 9.97 -5.81
N HIS A 171 -30.08 9.51 -5.04
CA HIS A 171 -30.01 9.53 -3.56
C HIS A 171 -29.01 8.53 -2.97
N VAL A 172 -28.83 7.35 -3.58
CA VAL A 172 -27.84 6.34 -3.15
C VAL A 172 -26.41 6.78 -3.51
N VAL A 173 -26.26 7.46 -4.65
CA VAL A 173 -24.96 7.98 -5.11
C VAL A 173 -24.46 9.13 -4.23
N HIS A 174 -25.35 9.96 -3.67
CA HIS A 174 -24.92 11.08 -2.82
C HIS A 174 -24.40 10.62 -1.45
N THR A 175 -25.10 9.70 -0.79
CA THR A 175 -24.66 9.09 0.47
C THR A 175 -23.38 8.28 0.29
N THR A 176 -23.27 7.53 -0.82
CA THR A 176 -22.05 6.78 -1.13
C THR A 176 -20.88 7.71 -1.44
N ARG A 177 -21.08 8.82 -2.17
CA ARG A 177 -20.03 9.84 -2.38
C ARG A 177 -19.55 10.49 -1.08
N LEU A 178 -20.46 10.69 -0.12
CA LEU A 178 -20.11 11.26 1.20
C LEU A 178 -19.24 10.28 2.00
N VAL A 179 -19.60 9.00 2.03
CA VAL A 179 -18.78 7.93 2.64
C VAL A 179 -17.41 7.82 1.94
N MET A 180 -17.39 7.86 0.61
CA MET A 180 -16.16 7.81 -0.18
C MET A 180 -15.28 9.05 0.05
N SER A 181 -15.87 10.23 0.23
CA SER A 181 -15.16 11.46 0.58
C SER A 181 -14.53 11.38 1.99
N VAL A 182 -15.28 10.87 2.97
CA VAL A 182 -14.80 10.64 4.35
C VAL A 182 -13.68 9.58 4.38
N MET A 183 -13.73 8.56 3.51
CA MET A 183 -12.66 7.57 3.33
C MET A 183 -11.44 8.09 2.53
N GLY A 184 -11.44 9.36 2.13
CA GLY A 184 -10.33 9.98 1.41
C GLY A 184 -10.27 9.65 -0.09
N PHE A 185 -11.37 9.19 -0.69
CA PHE A 185 -11.49 8.84 -2.11
C PHE A 185 -11.95 10.00 -3.01
N ALA A 186 -11.89 11.25 -2.53
CA ALA A 186 -12.36 12.42 -3.28
C ALA A 186 -11.58 12.65 -4.59
N ASN A 187 -12.33 12.76 -5.69
CA ASN A 187 -11.85 12.95 -7.06
C ASN A 187 -10.94 14.19 -7.18
N ARG A 188 -9.66 13.98 -7.51
CA ARG A 188 -8.76 15.06 -7.94
C ARG A 188 -7.93 14.55 -9.11
N SER A 189 -8.14 15.12 -10.30
CA SER A 189 -7.39 14.78 -11.51
C SER A 189 -5.93 15.17 -11.33
N THR A 190 -5.03 14.20 -11.46
CA THR A 190 -3.62 14.41 -11.78
C THR A 190 -3.24 13.36 -12.82
N ASP A 191 -2.38 13.72 -13.76
CA ASP A 191 -1.85 12.80 -14.77
C ASP A 191 -0.40 12.52 -14.39
N CYS A 192 -0.15 11.37 -13.74
CA CYS A 192 1.19 11.00 -13.29
C CYS A 192 2.14 10.56 -14.41
N PHE A 193 1.59 10.23 -15.58
CA PHE A 193 2.33 10.01 -16.81
C PHE A 193 1.98 11.17 -17.72
N GLY A 194 2.94 12.08 -17.95
CA GLY A 194 2.76 13.13 -18.94
C GLY A 194 2.48 12.51 -20.31
N PHE A 195 1.72 13.23 -21.15
CA PHE A 195 1.44 12.86 -22.54
C PHE A 195 2.74 12.49 -23.27
N GLU A 196 3.07 11.21 -23.28
CA GLU A 196 4.22 10.65 -23.96
C GLU A 196 3.72 10.36 -25.38
N ASN A 197 4.07 11.21 -26.34
CA ASN A 197 3.54 11.18 -27.72
C ASN A 197 3.54 9.76 -28.30
N ASP A 198 2.36 9.20 -28.54
CA ASP A 198 2.15 7.82 -29.02
C ASP A 198 2.75 7.55 -30.42
N SER A 199 3.19 8.58 -31.13
CA SER A 199 3.72 8.52 -32.49
C SER A 199 5.25 8.55 -32.58
N ASP A 200 5.98 8.75 -31.48
CA ASP A 200 7.45 8.79 -31.51
C ASP A 200 8.05 7.37 -31.34
N PRO A 201 8.81 6.83 -32.31
CA PRO A 201 9.43 5.50 -32.21
C PRO A 201 10.33 5.34 -30.97
N ALA A 202 11.00 6.40 -30.53
CA ALA A 202 11.85 6.35 -29.33
C ALA A 202 11.01 6.13 -28.05
N SER A 203 9.79 6.69 -28.00
CA SER A 203 8.87 6.51 -26.88
C SER A 203 8.32 5.08 -26.82
N ILE A 204 8.05 4.46 -27.99
CA ILE A 204 7.57 3.08 -28.12
C ILE A 204 8.66 2.11 -27.63
N GLU A 205 9.91 2.31 -28.05
CA GLU A 205 11.04 1.51 -27.61
C GLU A 205 11.26 1.63 -26.09
N ALA A 206 11.19 2.85 -25.54
CA ALA A 206 11.30 3.09 -24.10
C ALA A 206 10.17 2.43 -23.29
N ARG A 207 8.96 2.29 -23.85
CA ARG A 207 7.85 1.57 -23.22
C ARG A 207 8.07 0.05 -23.24
N ARG A 208 8.53 -0.50 -24.37
CA ARG A 208 8.89 -1.92 -24.47
C ARG A 208 9.98 -2.29 -23.48
N LEU A 209 11.06 -1.52 -23.42
CA LEU A 209 12.16 -1.76 -22.47
C LEU A 209 11.68 -1.68 -21.02
N ARG A 210 10.80 -0.72 -20.69
CA ARG A 210 10.17 -0.62 -19.35
C ARG A 210 9.36 -1.85 -19.01
N GLN A 211 8.57 -2.37 -19.95
CA GLN A 211 7.75 -3.56 -19.78
C GLN A 211 8.60 -4.83 -19.63
N GLU A 212 9.62 -5.03 -20.46
CA GLU A 212 10.56 -6.14 -20.37
C GLU A 212 11.30 -6.15 -19.03
N THR A 213 11.79 -4.97 -18.61
CA THR A 213 12.44 -4.79 -17.31
C THR A 213 11.49 -5.17 -16.17
N MET A 214 10.22 -4.77 -16.26
CA MET A 214 9.22 -5.11 -15.24
C MET A 214 8.98 -6.62 -15.17
N ILE A 215 8.83 -7.29 -16.31
CA ILE A 215 8.62 -8.76 -16.37
C ILE A 215 9.83 -9.48 -15.77
N HIS A 216 11.05 -9.06 -16.13
CA HIS A 216 12.28 -9.60 -15.57
C HIS A 216 12.32 -9.41 -14.04
N ILE A 217 11.96 -8.22 -13.55
CA ILE A 217 11.92 -7.93 -12.12
C ILE A 217 10.95 -8.88 -11.40
N TYR A 218 9.73 -9.09 -11.92
CA TYR A 218 8.80 -10.02 -11.28
C TYR A 218 9.35 -11.45 -11.27
N ARG A 219 9.81 -11.99 -12.41
CA ARG A 219 10.26 -13.38 -12.48
C ARG A 219 11.43 -13.69 -11.57
N VAL A 220 12.41 -12.79 -11.49
CA VAL A 220 13.57 -12.97 -10.63
C VAL A 220 13.22 -12.69 -9.17
N TYR A 221 12.69 -11.51 -8.88
CA TYR A 221 12.59 -11.02 -7.50
C TYR A 221 11.29 -11.40 -6.77
N TYR A 222 10.19 -11.65 -7.48
CA TYR A 222 8.95 -12.21 -6.89
C TYR A 222 8.85 -13.72 -7.09
N GLY A 223 9.62 -14.29 -8.02
CA GLY A 223 9.68 -15.73 -8.29
C GLY A 223 10.91 -16.41 -7.67
N TRP A 224 12.01 -16.48 -8.44
CA TRP A 224 13.14 -17.34 -8.14
C TRP A 224 13.89 -17.02 -6.83
N VAL A 225 14.13 -15.73 -6.55
CA VAL A 225 14.87 -15.28 -5.36
C VAL A 225 14.18 -15.68 -4.04
N PRO A 226 12.87 -15.44 -3.84
CA PRO A 226 12.20 -15.81 -2.59
C PRO A 226 11.94 -17.31 -2.44
N LEU A 227 11.91 -18.10 -3.52
CA LEU A 227 11.55 -19.52 -3.50
C LEU A 227 12.33 -20.39 -2.49
N PRO A 228 13.68 -20.47 -2.51
CA PRO A 228 14.41 -21.33 -1.59
C PRO A 228 14.21 -20.90 -0.13
N LEU A 229 14.13 -19.60 0.11
CA LEU A 229 13.92 -19.06 1.44
C LEU A 229 12.48 -19.30 1.93
N ALA A 230 11.48 -19.22 1.05
CA ALA A 230 10.09 -19.51 1.39
C ALA A 230 9.89 -20.98 1.77
N PHE A 231 10.56 -21.91 1.09
CA PHE A 231 10.54 -23.32 1.44
C PHE A 231 11.17 -23.59 2.82
N LEU A 232 12.34 -23.01 3.07
CA LEU A 232 13.01 -23.12 4.36
C LEU A 232 12.16 -22.49 5.47
N ALA A 233 11.64 -21.28 5.26
CA ALA A 233 10.80 -20.55 6.18
C ALA A 233 9.52 -21.32 6.53
N LEU A 234 8.83 -21.87 5.53
CA LEU A 234 7.64 -22.70 5.73
C LEU A 234 7.95 -23.94 6.57
N THR A 235 9.04 -24.63 6.26
CA THR A 235 9.47 -25.82 6.99
C THR A 235 9.77 -25.50 8.46
N CYS A 236 10.55 -24.45 8.71
CA CYS A 236 10.87 -24.00 10.07
C CYS A 236 9.62 -23.55 10.84
N ALA A 237 8.71 -22.80 10.21
CA ALA A 237 7.48 -22.31 10.83
C ALA A 237 6.51 -23.46 11.16
N CYS A 238 6.37 -24.46 10.27
CA CYS A 238 5.57 -25.66 10.52
C CYS A 238 6.11 -26.47 11.69
N ILE A 239 7.42 -26.74 11.74
CA ILE A 239 8.06 -27.46 12.87
C ILE A 239 7.83 -26.68 14.17
N TYR A 240 7.99 -25.36 14.15
CA TYR A 240 7.78 -24.50 15.31
C TYR A 240 6.32 -24.51 15.80
N SER A 241 5.35 -24.41 14.88
CA SER A 241 3.91 -24.47 15.18
C SER A 241 3.52 -25.80 15.83
N ILE A 242 3.99 -26.92 15.26
CA ILE A 242 3.78 -28.27 15.81
C ILE A 242 4.42 -28.40 17.20
N ALA A 243 5.64 -27.88 17.39
CA ALA A 243 6.32 -27.89 18.68
C ALA A 243 5.56 -27.07 19.74
N CYS A 244 5.05 -25.89 19.37
CA CYS A 244 4.21 -25.07 20.25
C CYS A 244 2.93 -25.81 20.65
N PHE A 245 2.24 -26.42 19.68
CA PHE A 245 1.03 -27.21 19.93
C PHE A 245 1.28 -28.38 20.88
N ARG A 246 2.36 -29.14 20.67
CA ARG A 246 2.77 -30.24 21.56
C ARG A 246 3.14 -29.75 22.96
N ALA A 247 3.83 -28.62 23.09
CA ALA A 247 4.18 -28.03 24.38
C ALA A 247 2.93 -27.60 25.16
N ILE A 248 1.94 -27.01 24.49
CA ILE A 248 0.63 -26.64 25.06
C ILE A 248 -0.11 -27.89 25.56
N ARG A 249 -0.24 -28.92 24.71
CA ARG A 249 -0.96 -30.16 25.04
C ARG A 249 -0.27 -30.95 26.16
N GLY A 250 1.06 -30.91 26.22
CA GLY A 250 1.84 -31.56 27.27
C GLY A 250 1.82 -30.84 28.62
N HIS A 251 1.06 -29.74 28.78
CA HIS A 251 0.98 -28.92 30.00
C HIS A 251 2.34 -28.47 30.56
N ARG A 252 3.39 -28.44 29.72
CA ARG A 252 4.76 -28.11 30.13
C ARG A 252 4.98 -26.59 30.26
N VAL A 253 4.03 -25.78 29.80
CA VAL A 253 4.19 -24.34 29.57
C VAL A 253 2.90 -23.55 29.87
N SER A 254 3.03 -22.24 30.05
CA SER A 254 1.87 -21.34 30.19
C SER A 254 1.09 -21.24 28.89
N ARG A 255 -0.09 -21.86 28.85
CA ARG A 255 -0.99 -21.89 27.69
C ARG A 255 -1.28 -20.50 27.10
N LYS A 256 -1.39 -19.48 27.96
CA LYS A 256 -1.76 -18.10 27.59
C LYS A 256 -0.80 -17.47 26.58
N SER A 257 0.50 -17.56 26.84
CA SER A 257 1.52 -16.96 25.96
C SER A 257 1.82 -17.81 24.73
N TYR A 258 1.77 -19.14 24.88
CA TYR A 258 2.10 -20.05 23.78
C TYR A 258 1.03 -20.09 22.70
N VAL A 259 -0.24 -19.87 23.05
CA VAL A 259 -1.33 -19.74 22.07
C VAL A 259 -1.15 -18.49 21.18
N LEU A 260 -0.61 -17.39 21.73
CA LEU A 260 -0.27 -16.21 20.93
C LEU A 260 0.98 -16.43 20.04
N LEU A 261 1.96 -17.18 20.52
CA LEU A 261 3.12 -17.60 19.70
C LEU A 261 2.70 -18.53 18.56
N LEU A 262 1.74 -19.42 18.82
CA LEU A 262 1.14 -20.27 17.80
C LEU A 262 0.41 -19.42 16.75
N ASN A 263 -0.44 -18.48 17.17
CA ASN A 263 -1.11 -17.55 16.24
C ASN A 263 -0.12 -16.79 15.35
N ARG A 264 0.96 -16.28 15.93
CA ARG A 264 2.04 -15.64 15.19
C ARG A 264 2.61 -16.58 14.12
N SER A 265 2.93 -17.82 14.49
CA SER A 265 3.48 -18.80 13.54
C SER A 265 2.49 -19.20 12.44
N LEU A 266 1.18 -19.18 12.72
CA LEU A 266 0.16 -19.39 11.70
C LEU A 266 0.16 -18.24 10.67
N GLY A 267 0.30 -16.99 11.13
CA GLY A 267 0.50 -15.84 10.25
C GLY A 267 1.75 -15.99 9.37
N ASP A 268 2.86 -16.44 9.96
CA ASP A 268 4.10 -16.70 9.22
C ASP A 268 3.92 -17.82 8.16
N ILE A 269 3.23 -18.92 8.51
CA ILE A 269 2.90 -20.01 7.55
C ILE A 269 2.05 -19.48 6.40
N THR A 270 0.99 -18.71 6.69
CA THR A 270 0.13 -18.14 5.64
C THR A 270 0.89 -17.17 4.72
N THR A 271 1.88 -16.45 5.26
CA THR A 271 2.77 -15.58 4.49
C THR A 271 3.61 -16.41 3.51
N CYS A 272 4.23 -17.49 3.97
CA CYS A 272 5.03 -18.38 3.11
C CYS A 272 4.17 -19.07 2.04
N LEU A 273 2.99 -19.57 2.38
CA LEU A 273 2.06 -20.19 1.42
C LEU A 273 1.69 -19.21 0.31
N TRP A 274 1.46 -17.94 0.66
CA TRP A 274 1.12 -16.93 -0.32
C TRP A 274 2.31 -16.53 -1.21
N THR A 275 3.54 -16.57 -0.70
CA THR A 275 4.75 -16.45 -1.53
C THR A 275 4.80 -17.53 -2.61
N PHE A 276 4.39 -18.77 -2.31
CA PHE A 276 4.30 -19.81 -3.32
C PHE A 276 3.23 -19.51 -4.37
N VAL A 277 2.07 -18.97 -3.98
CA VAL A 277 1.02 -18.54 -4.93
C VAL A 277 1.57 -17.47 -5.89
N ILE A 278 2.30 -16.47 -5.37
CA ILE A 278 2.96 -15.44 -6.19
C ILE A 278 3.97 -16.07 -7.14
N PHE A 279 4.82 -16.97 -6.64
CA PHE A 279 5.81 -17.68 -7.45
C PHE A 279 5.14 -18.44 -8.62
N PHE A 280 4.11 -19.24 -8.34
CA PHE A 280 3.40 -19.99 -9.37
C PHE A 280 2.74 -19.06 -10.39
N TYR A 281 2.10 -17.97 -9.95
CA TYR A 281 1.51 -17.00 -10.86
C TYR A 281 2.56 -16.40 -11.80
N VAL A 282 3.64 -15.84 -11.25
CA VAL A 282 4.65 -15.10 -12.04
C VAL A 282 5.42 -16.01 -13.02
N ILE A 283 5.62 -17.28 -12.68
CA ILE A 283 6.35 -18.24 -13.52
C ILE A 283 5.45 -18.89 -14.57
N LEU A 284 4.20 -19.21 -14.23
CA LEU A 284 3.27 -19.89 -15.16
C LEU A 284 2.64 -18.94 -16.17
N THR A 285 2.56 -17.63 -15.88
CA THR A 285 2.04 -16.65 -16.82
C THR A 285 3.12 -16.16 -17.80
N ASP A 286 2.76 -16.11 -19.08
CA ASP A 286 3.62 -15.57 -20.14
C ASP A 286 3.94 -14.08 -19.91
N VAL A 287 2.93 -13.30 -19.53
CA VAL A 287 3.07 -11.87 -19.20
C VAL A 287 2.37 -11.58 -17.87
N PRO A 288 3.13 -11.45 -16.75
CA PRO A 288 2.55 -11.14 -15.45
C PRO A 288 1.98 -9.72 -15.45
N THR A 289 0.68 -9.58 -15.17
CA THR A 289 0.02 -8.26 -15.10
C THR A 289 0.26 -7.59 -13.75
N PRO A 290 0.60 -6.29 -13.71
CA PRO A 290 0.90 -5.59 -12.46
C PRO A 290 -0.31 -5.51 -11.52
N GLU A 291 -1.53 -5.45 -12.05
CA GLU A 291 -2.76 -5.43 -11.25
C GLU A 291 -2.94 -6.72 -10.44
N ILE A 292 -2.75 -7.88 -11.08
CA ILE A 292 -2.89 -9.17 -10.38
C ILE A 292 -1.75 -9.33 -9.38
N VAL A 293 -0.50 -9.02 -9.76
CA VAL A 293 0.63 -9.07 -8.82
C VAL A 293 0.39 -8.17 -7.60
N GLN A 294 -0.20 -7.00 -7.79
CA GLN A 294 -0.55 -6.08 -6.71
C GLN A 294 -1.67 -6.60 -5.80
N VAL A 295 -2.67 -7.28 -6.36
CA VAL A 295 -3.69 -7.97 -5.57
C VAL A 295 -3.04 -9.10 -4.76
N LEU A 296 -2.21 -9.93 -5.40
CA LEU A 296 -1.48 -10.97 -4.69
C LEU A 296 -0.59 -10.37 -3.59
N ASP A 297 0.14 -9.30 -3.87
CA ASP A 297 0.95 -8.60 -2.88
C ASP A 297 0.13 -8.10 -1.68
N SER A 298 -1.11 -7.68 -1.92
CA SER A 298 -2.02 -7.23 -0.86
C SER A 298 -2.37 -8.34 0.12
N PHE A 299 -2.54 -9.58 -0.36
CA PHE A 299 -2.75 -10.74 0.49
C PHE A 299 -1.48 -11.14 1.24
N PHE A 300 -0.30 -11.09 0.58
CA PHE A 300 1.00 -11.30 1.23
C PHE A 300 1.17 -10.36 2.44
N MET A 301 0.99 -9.06 2.18
CA MET A 301 1.07 -8.04 3.22
C MET A 301 -0.04 -8.18 4.26
N GLY A 302 -1.23 -8.63 3.87
CA GLY A 302 -2.30 -9.01 4.78
C GLY A 302 -1.84 -10.06 5.79
N CYS A 303 -1.29 -11.18 5.34
CA CYS A 303 -0.84 -12.26 6.22
C CYS A 303 0.19 -11.77 7.27
N PHE A 304 1.05 -10.85 6.86
CA PHE A 304 1.98 -10.17 7.76
C PHE A 304 1.28 -9.38 8.88
N TRP A 305 0.14 -8.73 8.63
CA TRP A 305 -0.63 -8.00 9.66
C TRP A 305 -1.14 -8.89 10.79
N ALA A 306 -1.49 -10.15 10.51
CA ALA A 306 -1.86 -11.13 11.54
C ALA A 306 -0.66 -11.45 12.46
N GLY A 307 0.56 -11.48 11.90
CA GLY A 307 1.81 -11.57 12.66
C GLY A 307 2.08 -10.32 13.50
N MET A 308 1.98 -9.14 12.90
CA MET A 308 2.22 -7.83 13.54
C MET A 308 1.37 -7.61 14.79
N THR A 309 0.06 -7.86 14.69
CA THR A 309 -0.88 -7.74 15.81
C THR A 309 -0.54 -8.72 16.94
N SER A 310 -0.02 -9.91 16.61
CA SER A 310 0.45 -10.88 17.60
C SER A 310 1.71 -10.39 18.34
N TYR A 311 2.63 -9.67 17.68
CA TYR A 311 3.80 -9.05 18.34
C TYR A 311 3.41 -7.95 19.30
N VAL A 312 2.45 -7.10 18.92
CA VAL A 312 1.90 -6.06 19.79
C VAL A 312 1.28 -6.70 21.03
N ALA A 313 0.38 -7.68 20.83
CA ALA A 313 -0.27 -8.39 21.91
C ALA A 313 0.75 -9.03 22.85
N LEU A 314 1.78 -9.70 22.31
CA LEU A 314 2.86 -10.29 23.11
C LEU A 314 3.67 -9.22 23.87
N SER A 315 3.95 -8.07 23.25
CA SER A 315 4.72 -6.98 23.86
C SER A 315 3.95 -6.35 25.03
N PHE A 316 2.66 -6.07 24.85
CA PHE A 316 1.78 -5.60 25.92
C PHE A 316 1.61 -6.63 27.02
N LEU A 317 1.41 -7.90 26.67
CA LEU A 317 1.23 -8.97 27.64
C LEU A 317 2.46 -9.12 28.54
N LYS A 318 3.65 -9.03 27.95
CA LYS A 318 4.93 -9.06 28.66
C LYS A 318 5.13 -7.82 29.53
N LEU A 319 4.82 -6.63 29.01
CA LEU A 319 4.90 -5.39 29.77
C LEU A 319 4.02 -5.46 31.01
N TYR A 320 2.77 -5.89 30.84
CA TYR A 320 1.81 -6.00 31.93
C TYR A 320 2.21 -7.08 32.94
N ALA A 321 2.73 -8.23 32.47
CA ALA A 321 3.24 -9.30 33.34
C ALA A 321 4.38 -8.84 34.24
N VAL A 322 5.26 -7.96 33.75
CA VAL A 322 6.38 -7.41 34.54
C VAL A 322 5.92 -6.25 35.42
N ALA A 323 5.06 -5.36 34.91
CA ALA A 323 4.61 -4.18 35.64
C ALA A 323 3.70 -4.54 36.82
N LYS A 324 2.79 -5.51 36.64
CA LYS A 324 1.79 -5.90 37.64
C LYS A 324 1.54 -7.41 37.65
N PRO A 325 2.43 -8.22 38.26
CA PRO A 325 2.38 -9.68 38.16
C PRO A 325 1.16 -10.34 38.82
N LEU A 326 0.60 -9.75 39.89
CA LEU A 326 -0.57 -10.29 40.59
C LEU A 326 -1.86 -10.05 39.80
N GLU A 327 -2.09 -8.81 39.36
CA GLU A 327 -3.23 -8.45 38.51
C GLU A 327 -3.20 -9.19 37.17
N TYR A 328 -2.01 -9.35 36.57
CA TYR A 328 -1.80 -10.11 35.35
C TYR A 328 -2.41 -11.52 35.39
N ARG A 329 -2.26 -12.23 36.52
CA ARG A 329 -2.72 -13.61 36.65
C ARG A 329 -4.24 -13.73 36.53
N HIS A 330 -4.98 -12.74 37.04
CA HIS A 330 -6.44 -12.69 37.04
C HIS A 330 -7.01 -12.07 35.76
N ILE A 331 -6.39 -10.99 35.26
CA ILE A 331 -6.89 -10.23 34.10
C ILE A 331 -6.65 -10.97 32.79
N ILE A 332 -5.49 -11.62 32.62
CA ILE A 332 -5.18 -12.34 31.39
C ILE A 332 -5.72 -13.75 31.52
N THR A 333 -6.91 -13.99 30.94
CA THR A 333 -7.53 -15.31 30.84
C THR A 333 -7.34 -15.89 29.43
N MET A 334 -7.46 -17.22 29.31
CA MET A 334 -7.40 -17.87 27.98
C MET A 334 -8.47 -17.33 27.02
N ARG A 335 -9.67 -17.02 27.54
CA ARG A 335 -10.77 -16.44 26.76
C ARG A 335 -10.38 -15.10 26.13
N ARG A 336 -9.72 -14.23 26.89
CA ARG A 336 -9.23 -12.93 26.37
C ARG A 336 -8.08 -13.10 25.37
N CYS A 337 -7.20 -14.08 25.57
CA CYS A 337 -6.18 -14.42 24.57
C CYS A 337 -6.81 -14.88 23.25
N ILE A 338 -7.88 -15.66 23.29
CA ILE A 338 -8.63 -16.07 22.09
C ILE A 338 -9.28 -14.86 21.42
N TYR A 339 -9.88 -13.94 22.18
CA TYR A 339 -10.43 -12.70 21.60
C TYR A 339 -9.36 -11.84 20.91
N LEU A 340 -8.15 -11.75 21.45
CA LEU A 340 -7.04 -11.08 20.78
C LEU A 340 -6.64 -11.76 19.47
N ILE A 341 -6.68 -13.10 19.43
CA ILE A 341 -6.45 -13.86 18.20
C ILE A 341 -7.56 -13.56 17.18
N CYS A 342 -8.82 -13.69 17.56
CA CYS A 342 -9.94 -13.36 16.66
C CYS A 342 -9.81 -11.93 16.13
N PHE A 343 -9.48 -10.97 17.00
CA PHE A 343 -9.22 -9.58 16.60
C PHE A 343 -8.09 -9.46 15.58
N SER A 344 -6.98 -10.19 15.73
CA SER A 344 -5.89 -10.19 14.74
C SER A 344 -6.33 -10.61 13.34
N TRP A 345 -7.18 -11.64 13.25
CA TRP A 345 -7.72 -12.12 11.97
C TRP A 345 -8.80 -11.21 11.40
N VAL A 346 -9.60 -10.55 12.24
CA VAL A 346 -10.54 -9.52 11.79
C VAL A 346 -9.79 -8.33 11.18
N VAL A 347 -8.71 -7.86 11.82
CA VAL A 347 -7.86 -6.79 11.26
C VAL A 347 -7.27 -7.22 9.92
N PHE A 348 -6.79 -8.45 9.80
CA PHE A 348 -6.34 -9.02 8.52
C PHE A 348 -7.43 -8.94 7.44
N LEU A 349 -8.63 -9.44 7.74
CA LEU A 349 -9.74 -9.44 6.79
C LEU A 349 -10.11 -8.03 6.36
N VAL A 350 -10.18 -7.08 7.29
CA VAL A 350 -10.49 -5.68 6.97
C VAL A 350 -9.43 -5.07 6.06
N MET A 351 -8.14 -5.30 6.34
CA MET A 351 -7.04 -4.76 5.54
C MET A 351 -7.00 -5.32 4.11
N VAL A 352 -7.20 -6.63 3.96
CA VAL A 352 -7.27 -7.29 2.65
C VAL A 352 -8.50 -6.81 1.88
N SER A 353 -9.67 -6.76 2.54
CA SER A 353 -10.92 -6.29 1.94
C SER A 353 -10.79 -4.85 1.44
N TYR A 354 -10.15 -3.98 2.23
CA TYR A 354 -9.90 -2.59 1.84
C TYR A 354 -8.94 -2.50 0.64
N SER A 355 -7.89 -3.33 0.60
CA SER A 355 -6.96 -3.34 -0.54
C SER A 355 -7.61 -3.85 -1.83
N VAL A 356 -8.32 -4.98 -1.75
CA VAL A 356 -9.02 -5.56 -2.91
C VAL A 356 -10.11 -4.61 -3.39
N GLY A 357 -10.86 -3.99 -2.47
CA GLY A 357 -11.85 -2.96 -2.80
C GLY A 357 -11.23 -1.75 -3.49
N ALA A 358 -10.13 -1.20 -2.98
CA ALA A 358 -9.43 -0.08 -3.61
C ALA A 358 -8.89 -0.45 -5.01
N ASN A 359 -8.38 -1.66 -5.19
CA ASN A 359 -7.95 -2.17 -6.49
C ASN A 359 -9.14 -2.31 -7.45
N ALA A 360 -10.23 -2.95 -7.03
CA ALA A 360 -11.43 -3.15 -7.83
C ALA A 360 -12.05 -1.83 -8.30
N LEU A 361 -12.19 -0.86 -7.39
CA LEU A 361 -12.74 0.46 -7.69
C LEU A 361 -11.87 1.26 -8.69
N SER A 362 -10.56 1.01 -8.72
CA SER A 362 -9.62 1.74 -9.57
C SER A 362 -9.32 1.08 -10.92
N ASN A 363 -9.51 -0.24 -11.03
CA ASN A 363 -9.16 -1.04 -12.21
C ASN A 363 -10.38 -1.45 -13.05
N ILE A 364 -11.54 -1.67 -12.43
CA ILE A 364 -12.75 -2.13 -13.14
C ILE A 364 -13.51 -0.91 -13.66
N GLU A 365 -13.74 -0.85 -14.96
CA GLU A 365 -14.32 0.33 -15.60
C GLU A 365 -15.69 0.71 -15.03
N SER A 366 -16.58 -0.27 -14.89
CA SER A 366 -17.92 -0.05 -14.36
C SER A 366 -17.91 0.49 -12.92
N LEU A 367 -16.99 0.00 -12.09
CA LEU A 367 -16.82 0.45 -10.71
C LEU A 367 -16.14 1.82 -10.63
N ARG A 368 -15.18 2.08 -11.52
CA ARG A 368 -14.47 3.35 -11.63
C ARG A 368 -15.41 4.46 -12.09
N ALA A 369 -16.26 4.19 -13.09
CA ALA A 369 -17.28 5.10 -13.59
C ALA A 369 -18.34 5.42 -12.51
N TRP A 370 -18.73 4.43 -11.71
CA TRP A 370 -19.68 4.61 -10.61
C TRP A 370 -19.09 5.40 -9.42
N SER A 371 -17.89 5.03 -8.98
CA SER A 371 -17.25 5.60 -7.78
C SER A 371 -16.47 6.89 -8.03
N GLY A 372 -16.05 7.15 -9.28
CA GLY A 372 -15.12 8.23 -9.61
C GLY A 372 -13.71 8.02 -9.06
N CYS A 373 -13.39 6.81 -8.61
CA CYS A 373 -12.16 6.46 -7.91
C CYS A 373 -11.00 6.22 -8.88
N ARG A 374 -9.99 7.09 -8.87
CA ARG A 374 -8.75 6.90 -9.67
C ARG A 374 -7.67 6.18 -8.87
N LYS A 375 -6.78 5.43 -9.55
CA LYS A 375 -5.60 4.77 -8.95
C LYS A 375 -4.81 5.72 -8.04
N GLU A 376 -4.55 6.94 -8.52
CA GLU A 376 -3.77 7.96 -7.82
C GLU A 376 -4.38 8.49 -6.51
N THR A 377 -5.69 8.31 -6.34
CA THR A 377 -6.41 8.75 -5.14
C THR A 377 -6.67 7.57 -4.22
N CYS A 378 -7.37 6.56 -4.70
CA CYS A 378 -7.86 5.49 -3.83
C CYS A 378 -6.79 4.53 -3.37
N LEU A 379 -5.95 4.10 -4.29
CA LEU A 379 -4.83 3.22 -3.98
C LEU A 379 -3.81 3.96 -3.11
N ARG A 380 -3.61 5.26 -3.35
CA ARG A 380 -2.79 6.11 -2.49
C ARG A 380 -3.37 6.28 -1.09
N SER A 381 -4.68 6.52 -0.96
CA SER A 381 -5.36 6.61 0.33
C SER A 381 -5.18 5.31 1.12
N PHE A 382 -5.41 4.17 0.45
CA PHE A 382 -5.15 2.85 1.00
C PHE A 382 -3.70 2.71 1.51
N TYR A 383 -2.71 3.00 0.66
CA TYR A 383 -1.30 2.87 1.02
C TYR A 383 -0.89 3.80 2.16
N ARG A 384 -1.42 5.03 2.20
CA ARG A 384 -1.18 5.94 3.33
C ARG A 384 -1.78 5.42 4.63
N PHE A 385 -3.02 4.96 4.61
CA PHE A 385 -3.66 4.38 5.79
C PHE A 385 -2.86 3.16 6.29
N ARG A 386 -2.56 2.23 5.39
CA ARG A 386 -1.75 1.04 5.68
C ARG A 386 -0.41 1.42 6.30
N ASN A 387 0.38 2.26 5.63
CA ASN A 387 1.71 2.61 6.08
C ASN A 387 1.68 3.37 7.42
N THR A 388 0.68 4.24 7.64
CA THR A 388 0.48 4.94 8.91
C THR A 388 0.23 3.94 10.04
N CYS A 389 -0.67 2.99 9.83
CA CYS A 389 -0.95 1.93 10.79
C CYS A 389 0.32 1.10 11.08
N VAL A 390 1.15 0.79 10.07
CA VAL A 390 2.40 0.03 10.26
C VAL A 390 3.36 0.80 11.15
N CYS A 391 3.59 2.08 10.85
CA CYS A 391 4.47 2.94 11.66
C CYS A 391 3.98 3.04 13.10
N LEU A 392 2.68 3.28 13.31
CA LEU A 392 2.07 3.36 14.64
C LEU A 392 2.23 2.06 15.43
N VAL A 393 1.94 0.92 14.79
CA VAL A 393 2.08 -0.40 15.40
C VAL A 393 3.53 -0.67 15.78
N TYR A 394 4.47 -0.44 14.85
CA TYR A 394 5.90 -0.66 15.09
C TYR A 394 6.44 0.21 16.23
N ILE A 395 6.16 1.52 16.22
CA ILE A 395 6.57 2.42 17.31
C ILE A 395 5.98 1.95 18.65
N THR A 396 4.69 1.60 18.67
CA THR A 396 4.02 1.11 19.89
C THR A 396 4.69 -0.15 20.43
N THR A 397 5.08 -1.10 19.57
CA THR A 397 5.80 -2.30 20.00
C THR A 397 7.16 -1.97 20.60
N LEU A 398 7.93 -1.06 19.99
CA LEU A 398 9.23 -0.65 20.50
C LEU A 398 9.13 0.08 21.83
N VAL A 399 8.15 0.96 21.99
CA VAL A 399 7.88 1.65 23.26
C VAL A 399 7.51 0.65 24.35
N CYS A 400 6.61 -0.29 24.06
CA CYS A 400 6.24 -1.33 25.02
C CYS A 400 7.45 -2.18 25.40
N PHE A 401 8.27 -2.56 24.41
CA PHE A 401 9.47 -3.35 24.61
C PHE A 401 10.53 -2.59 25.44
N GLY A 402 10.82 -1.34 25.13
CA GLY A 402 11.69 -0.48 25.92
C GLY A 402 11.21 -0.33 27.36
N GLY A 403 9.90 -0.12 27.54
CA GLY A 403 9.24 -0.13 28.85
C GLY A 403 9.47 -1.44 29.62
N THR A 404 9.33 -2.59 28.94
CA THR A 404 9.61 -3.90 29.58
C THR A 404 11.06 -3.99 30.06
N LEU A 405 12.03 -3.58 29.23
CA LEU A 405 13.45 -3.64 29.56
C LEU A 405 13.82 -2.73 30.74
N ILE A 406 13.23 -1.54 30.80
CA ILE A 406 13.42 -0.59 31.90
C ILE A 406 12.88 -1.18 33.21
N LEU A 407 11.66 -1.71 33.20
CA LEU A 407 11.06 -2.34 34.39
C LEU A 407 11.86 -3.57 34.85
N ILE A 408 12.32 -4.40 33.90
CA ILE A 408 13.18 -5.55 34.17
C ILE A 408 14.49 -5.11 34.84
N LYS A 409 15.20 -4.14 34.25
CA LYS A 409 16.46 -3.61 34.81
C LYS A 409 16.23 -3.02 36.20
N ARG A 410 15.11 -2.33 36.42
CA ARG A 410 14.71 -1.79 37.72
C ARG A 410 14.55 -2.92 38.75
N HIS A 411 13.76 -3.95 38.46
CA HIS A 411 13.59 -5.10 39.36
C HIS A 411 14.91 -5.82 39.66
N GLN A 412 15.76 -6.03 38.66
CA GLN A 412 17.07 -6.64 38.86
C GLN A 412 18.00 -5.81 39.75
N ARG A 413 17.94 -4.47 39.66
CA ARG A 413 18.68 -3.58 40.57
C ARG A 413 18.15 -3.69 42.00
N PHE A 414 16.84 -3.63 42.20
CA PHE A 414 16.22 -3.77 43.52
C PHE A 414 16.55 -5.13 44.17
N ALA A 415 16.50 -6.22 43.40
CA ALA A 415 16.86 -7.55 43.87
C ALA A 415 18.35 -7.64 44.24
N ARG A 416 19.24 -7.06 43.44
CA ARG A 416 20.69 -7.00 43.75
C ARG A 416 20.97 -6.20 45.01
N ILE A 417 20.28 -5.07 45.23
CA ILE A 417 20.44 -4.25 46.44
C ILE A 417 19.99 -5.05 47.69
N HIS A 418 18.82 -5.70 47.65
CA HIS A 418 18.34 -6.51 48.76
C HIS A 418 19.23 -7.73 49.02
N SER A 419 19.68 -8.40 47.96
CA SER A 419 20.62 -9.52 48.10
C SER A 419 21.94 -9.08 48.70
N ARG A 420 22.48 -7.91 48.32
CA ARG A 420 23.70 -7.34 48.92
C ARG A 420 23.51 -6.99 50.40
N LYS A 421 22.37 -6.39 50.77
CA LYS A 421 22.03 -6.12 52.18
C LYS A 421 21.94 -7.40 53.00
N ALA A 422 21.28 -8.44 52.45
CA ALA A 422 21.18 -9.75 53.10
C ALA A 422 22.56 -10.42 53.27
N THR A 423 23.39 -10.46 52.23
CA THR A 423 24.75 -11.04 52.34
C THR A 423 25.65 -10.25 53.28
N ASN A 424 25.52 -8.92 53.34
CA ASN A 424 26.28 -8.12 54.29
C ASN A 424 25.82 -8.40 55.73
N ALA A 425 24.52 -8.52 55.98
CA ALA A 425 23.99 -8.92 57.30
C ALA A 425 24.44 -10.34 57.70
N GLU A 426 24.47 -11.28 56.76
CA GLU A 426 24.97 -12.66 56.98
C GLU A 426 26.48 -12.72 57.24
N ASN A 427 27.27 -11.86 56.58
CA ASN A 427 28.72 -11.78 56.78
C ASN A 427 29.12 -11.26 58.17
N TYR A 428 28.26 -10.49 58.85
CA TYR A 428 28.46 -10.12 60.26
C TYR A 428 28.00 -11.23 61.23
N ALA A 429 27.15 -12.16 60.80
CA ALA A 429 26.55 -13.18 61.66
C ALA A 429 27.27 -14.55 61.65
N VAL A 430 27.91 -14.99 60.55
CA VAL A 430 28.61 -16.30 60.50
C VAL A 430 29.82 -16.29 59.54
N LYS A 431 31.04 -16.40 60.07
CA LYS A 431 32.25 -16.78 59.30
C LYS A 431 32.21 -18.28 59.01
N GLY A 432 31.78 -18.69 57.81
CA GLY A 432 32.02 -20.07 57.33
C GLY A 432 30.92 -20.76 56.53
N ALA A 433 29.75 -20.16 56.30
CA ALA A 433 28.68 -20.81 55.53
C ALA A 433 28.95 -20.76 54.01
N PRO A 434 28.74 -21.87 53.26
CA PRO A 434 28.98 -21.91 51.83
C PRO A 434 28.02 -20.98 51.07
N LYS A 435 28.58 -20.13 50.21
CA LYS A 435 27.85 -19.19 49.35
C LYS A 435 26.86 -19.94 48.44
N LYS A 436 25.60 -20.10 48.86
CA LYS A 436 24.51 -20.53 47.98
C LYS A 436 24.27 -19.40 46.97
N LYS A 437 24.85 -19.53 45.77
CA LYS A 437 24.51 -18.65 44.63
C LYS A 437 22.99 -18.69 44.47
N LEU A 438 22.32 -17.58 44.78
CA LEU A 438 20.89 -17.40 44.51
C LEU A 438 20.71 -17.58 43.00
N LYS A 439 20.29 -18.77 42.59
CA LYS A 439 20.19 -19.19 41.18
C LYS A 439 19.36 -18.13 40.44
N ASP A 440 19.97 -17.50 39.44
CA ASP A 440 19.37 -16.40 38.69
C ASP A 440 17.95 -16.76 38.26
N ARG A 441 16.98 -16.04 38.82
CA ARG A 441 15.57 -16.20 38.53
C ARG A 441 15.35 -15.76 37.08
N PHE A 442 14.93 -16.73 36.24
CA PHE A 442 14.51 -16.63 34.83
C PHE A 442 15.20 -15.49 34.02
N PRO A 443 16.20 -15.77 33.17
CA PRO A 443 16.90 -14.73 32.43
C PRO A 443 15.95 -14.06 31.42
N LEU A 444 15.46 -12.89 31.79
CA LEU A 444 14.49 -12.07 31.05
C LEU A 444 14.99 -11.64 29.66
N TRP A 445 16.30 -11.72 29.40
CA TRP A 445 16.87 -11.63 28.06
C TRP A 445 16.21 -12.62 27.09
N LYS A 446 15.91 -13.86 27.51
CA LYS A 446 15.23 -14.86 26.65
C LYS A 446 13.89 -14.35 26.10
N LEU A 447 13.22 -13.46 26.85
CA LEU A 447 11.93 -12.87 26.47
C LEU A 447 12.08 -11.74 25.44
N ALA A 448 13.26 -11.12 25.38
CA ALA A 448 13.57 -9.96 24.55
C ALA A 448 14.01 -10.31 23.13
N VAL A 449 14.58 -11.50 22.92
CA VAL A 449 15.19 -11.87 21.63
C VAL A 449 14.16 -11.93 20.50
N ASN A 450 12.97 -12.48 20.74
CA ASN A 450 11.91 -12.55 19.71
C ASN A 450 11.30 -11.18 19.35
N VAL A 451 11.44 -10.17 20.22
CA VAL A 451 10.99 -8.80 19.91
C VAL A 451 12.12 -8.03 19.23
N CYS A 452 13.37 -8.41 19.49
CA CYS A 452 14.54 -7.88 18.81
C CYS A 452 14.57 -8.27 17.34
N THR A 453 14.21 -9.51 16.97
CA THR A 453 14.11 -9.92 15.56
C THR A 453 13.10 -9.08 14.80
N PHE A 454 11.93 -8.89 15.39
CA PHE A 454 10.91 -7.99 14.88
C PHE A 454 11.46 -6.56 14.67
N ALA A 455 12.11 -6.00 15.69
CA ALA A 455 12.70 -4.67 15.59
C ALA A 455 13.72 -4.55 14.45
N ILE A 456 14.59 -5.54 14.26
CA ILE A 456 15.69 -5.49 13.29
C ILE A 456 15.20 -5.73 11.85
N PHE A 457 14.41 -6.77 11.61
CA PHE A 457 14.04 -7.13 10.25
C PHE A 457 12.92 -6.26 9.69
N ASP A 458 11.98 -5.82 10.53
CA ASP A 458 10.85 -5.00 10.07
C ASP A 458 11.19 -3.50 9.97
N VAL A 459 12.35 -3.05 10.46
CA VAL A 459 12.77 -1.63 10.37
C VAL A 459 12.86 -1.14 8.94
N PHE A 460 13.36 -1.98 8.02
CA PHE A 460 13.52 -1.62 6.62
C PHE A 460 12.15 -1.37 5.97
N TYR A 461 11.17 -2.20 6.30
CA TYR A 461 9.80 -2.04 5.81
C TYR A 461 9.16 -0.75 6.36
N VAL A 462 9.36 -0.47 7.64
CA VAL A 462 8.82 0.74 8.29
C VAL A 462 9.47 1.99 7.73
N ILE A 463 10.79 1.99 7.50
CA ILE A 463 11.51 3.12 6.88
C ILE A 463 10.97 3.38 5.46
N TRP A 464 10.80 2.33 4.66
CA TRP A 464 10.21 2.47 3.32
C TRP A 464 8.78 3.01 3.38
N GLY A 465 7.95 2.47 4.26
CA GLY A 465 6.57 2.92 4.48
C GLY A 465 6.49 4.38 4.93
N ALA A 466 7.36 4.79 5.85
CA ALA A 466 7.50 6.17 6.32
C ALA A 466 7.98 7.12 5.21
N SER A 467 8.94 6.68 4.38
CA SER A 467 9.44 7.47 3.25
C SER A 467 8.32 7.78 2.25
N LEU A 468 7.43 6.81 2.00
CA LEU A 468 6.25 7.01 1.15
C LEU A 468 5.17 7.90 1.78
N LEU A 469 5.13 8.02 3.11
CA LEU A 469 4.23 8.95 3.80
C LEU A 469 4.73 10.41 3.68
N ILE A 470 6.05 10.62 3.77
CA ILE A 470 6.70 11.93 3.73
C ILE A 470 6.74 12.51 2.30
N GLY A 471 6.82 11.65 1.27
CA GLY A 471 6.81 12.08 -0.13
C GLY A 471 5.56 12.90 -0.51
N ALA A 472 5.76 14.19 -0.80
CA ALA A 472 4.69 15.09 -1.25
C ALA A 472 4.16 14.70 -2.63
N ASP A 473 5.06 14.29 -3.52
CA ASP A 473 4.78 13.97 -4.92
C ASP A 473 3.80 12.81 -5.05
N LYS A 474 2.64 13.08 -5.66
CA LYS A 474 1.59 12.07 -5.88
C LYS A 474 2.03 10.95 -6.81
N CYS A 475 2.98 11.25 -7.67
CA CYS A 475 3.40 10.42 -8.79
C CYS A 475 4.75 9.72 -8.58
N TYR A 476 5.40 9.91 -7.42
CA TYR A 476 6.74 9.38 -7.17
C TYR A 476 6.82 7.86 -7.32
N PHE A 477 5.83 7.14 -6.76
CA PHE A 477 5.77 5.68 -6.85
C PHE A 477 5.59 5.20 -8.30
N TYR A 478 4.66 5.82 -9.03
CA TYR A 478 4.35 5.45 -10.42
C TYR A 478 5.49 5.81 -11.39
N ARG A 479 6.13 6.97 -11.23
CA ARG A 479 7.28 7.38 -12.04
C ARG A 479 8.48 6.45 -11.87
N ASN A 480 8.65 5.90 -10.67
CA ASN A 480 9.75 5.01 -10.32
C ASN A 480 9.30 3.56 -10.12
N PHE A 481 8.22 3.12 -10.78
CA PHE A 481 7.54 1.86 -10.51
C PHE A 481 8.49 0.65 -10.46
N ASN A 482 9.34 0.46 -11.47
CA ASN A 482 10.28 -0.66 -11.54
C ASN A 482 11.23 -0.71 -10.32
N LYS A 483 11.77 0.45 -9.91
CA LYS A 483 12.65 0.55 -8.73
C LYS A 483 11.87 0.27 -7.43
N MET A 484 10.63 0.76 -7.33
CA MET A 484 9.79 0.58 -6.15
C MET A 484 9.38 -0.88 -5.95
N ILE A 485 8.99 -1.57 -7.02
CA ILE A 485 8.63 -2.99 -6.99
C ILE A 485 9.84 -3.85 -6.63
N PHE A 486 11.02 -3.53 -7.17
CA PHE A 486 12.27 -4.18 -6.79
C PHE A 486 12.59 -4.01 -5.30
N LEU A 487 12.50 -2.78 -4.76
CA LEU A 487 12.69 -2.52 -3.33
C LEU A 487 11.69 -3.31 -2.48
N LEU A 488 10.43 -3.36 -2.89
CA LEU A 488 9.38 -4.10 -2.18
C LEU A 488 9.70 -5.60 -2.10
N SER A 489 10.28 -6.20 -3.14
CA SER A 489 10.75 -7.60 -3.08
C SER A 489 11.89 -7.79 -2.06
N ILE A 490 12.85 -6.88 -1.98
CA ILE A 490 13.92 -6.95 -0.96
C ILE A 490 13.31 -6.91 0.45
N LEU A 491 12.28 -6.08 0.65
CA LEU A 491 11.56 -6.04 1.91
C LEU A 491 10.84 -7.36 2.21
N HIS A 492 10.21 -8.01 1.23
CA HIS A 492 9.62 -9.33 1.41
C HIS A 492 10.66 -10.39 1.78
N LEU A 493 11.84 -10.33 1.16
CA LEU A 493 12.95 -11.22 1.50
C LEU A 493 13.35 -11.06 2.96
N SER A 494 13.43 -9.82 3.47
CA SER A 494 13.73 -9.57 4.89
C SER A 494 12.70 -10.19 5.85
N ILE A 495 11.41 -10.21 5.47
CA ILE A 495 10.34 -10.85 6.23
C ILE A 495 10.51 -12.38 6.22
N LEU A 496 10.82 -12.98 5.08
CA LEU A 496 11.08 -14.42 4.99
C LEU A 496 12.32 -14.84 5.80
N VAL A 497 13.36 -13.99 5.85
CA VAL A 497 14.53 -14.20 6.71
C VAL A 497 14.11 -14.19 8.18
N ARG A 498 13.29 -13.23 8.61
CA ARG A 498 12.73 -13.19 9.97
C ARG A 498 11.97 -14.48 10.31
N ILE A 499 11.09 -14.93 9.43
CA ILE A 499 10.29 -16.16 9.63
C ILE A 499 11.19 -17.38 9.83
N THR A 500 12.34 -17.43 9.15
CA THR A 500 13.32 -18.51 9.30
C THR A 500 14.08 -18.41 10.64
N ILE A 501 14.48 -17.20 11.03
CA ILE A 501 15.30 -16.97 12.24
C ILE A 501 14.50 -17.16 13.52
N ASP A 502 13.22 -16.81 13.53
CA ASP A 502 12.38 -16.84 14.72
C ASP A 502 12.28 -18.24 15.39
N PRO A 503 12.02 -19.34 14.66
CA PRO A 503 12.12 -20.71 15.17
C PRO A 503 13.51 -21.08 15.70
N ILE A 504 14.57 -20.63 15.04
CA ILE A 504 15.96 -20.92 15.43
C ILE A 504 16.26 -20.27 16.78
N ILE A 505 15.87 -19.01 16.94
CA ILE A 505 16.02 -18.29 18.21
C ILE A 505 15.18 -18.94 19.30
N ALA A 506 13.95 -19.35 19.00
CA ALA A 506 13.11 -20.06 19.96
C ALA A 506 13.73 -21.39 20.39
N PHE A 507 14.36 -22.13 19.47
CA PHE A 507 15.10 -23.35 19.77
C PHE A 507 16.28 -23.11 20.73
N VAL A 508 17.02 -22.02 20.55
CA VAL A 508 18.15 -21.67 21.43
C VAL A 508 17.68 -21.19 22.80
N THR A 509 16.64 -20.36 22.83
CA THR A 509 16.21 -19.64 24.03
C THR A 509 15.26 -20.42 24.93
N ASP A 510 14.34 -21.19 24.35
CA ASP A 510 13.23 -21.85 25.04
C ASP A 510 13.43 -23.38 25.13
N VAL A 511 13.68 -23.87 26.34
CA VAL A 511 13.99 -25.29 26.61
C VAL A 511 12.77 -26.22 26.34
N PRO A 512 11.55 -25.91 26.81
CA PRO A 512 10.34 -26.64 26.41
C PRO A 512 10.13 -26.74 24.90
N ILE A 513 10.32 -25.64 24.16
CA ILE A 513 10.18 -25.63 22.70
C ILE A 513 11.27 -26.47 22.07
N ARG A 514 12.54 -26.30 22.47
CA ARG A 514 13.67 -27.10 22.00
C ARG A 514 13.42 -28.60 22.15
N ARG A 515 12.96 -29.03 23.32
CA ARG A 515 12.63 -30.45 23.58
C ARG A 515 11.55 -30.95 22.62
N SER A 516 10.53 -30.14 22.39
CA SER A 516 9.42 -30.48 21.49
C SER A 516 9.86 -30.51 20.02
N MET A 517 10.70 -29.57 19.59
CA MET A 517 11.27 -29.55 18.23
C MET A 517 12.17 -30.76 17.96
N LEU A 518 13.05 -31.12 18.90
CA LEU A 518 13.89 -32.33 18.78
C LEU A 518 13.07 -33.61 18.67
N GLN A 519 11.91 -33.67 19.35
CA GLN A 519 10.96 -34.78 19.24
C GLN A 519 10.30 -34.83 17.86
N VAL A 520 9.92 -33.68 17.31
CA VAL A 520 9.32 -33.59 15.96
C VAL A 520 10.32 -34.01 14.88
N MET A 521 11.59 -33.67 15.03
CA MET A 521 12.65 -34.05 14.08
C MET A 521 13.17 -35.49 14.27
N HIS A 522 12.50 -36.31 15.09
CA HIS A 522 12.90 -37.70 15.40
C HIS A 522 14.34 -37.89 15.91
N LEU A 523 14.99 -36.84 16.42
CA LEU A 523 16.35 -36.86 16.96
C LEU A 523 16.38 -37.39 18.41
N GLN A 524 15.83 -38.59 18.62
CA GLN A 524 15.71 -39.22 19.94
C GLN A 524 17.08 -39.47 20.62
N ARG A 525 18.15 -39.70 19.85
CA ARG A 525 19.52 -39.86 20.38
C ARG A 525 19.98 -38.62 21.16
N TYR A 526 19.70 -37.42 20.68
CA TYR A 526 20.05 -36.16 21.36
C TYR A 526 19.22 -35.88 22.63
N ILE A 527 17.99 -36.42 22.69
CA ILE A 527 17.12 -36.29 23.87
C ILE A 527 17.72 -37.06 25.05
N LYS A 528 18.25 -38.27 24.79
CA LYS A 528 18.87 -39.13 25.80
C LYS A 528 20.15 -38.50 26.36
N THR A 529 21.02 -37.95 25.50
CA THR A 529 22.26 -37.25 25.90
C THR A 529 21.99 -35.96 26.69
N TYR A 530 20.88 -35.27 26.42
CA TYR A 530 20.50 -34.07 27.19
C TYR A 530 19.89 -34.41 28.56
N GLN A 531 19.14 -35.52 28.66
CA GLN A 531 18.64 -36.01 29.94
C GLN A 531 19.79 -36.45 30.85
N THR A 532 20.75 -37.22 30.33
CA THR A 532 21.95 -37.60 31.10
C THR A 532 22.77 -36.38 31.52
N ARG A 533 22.98 -35.37 30.67
CA ARG A 533 23.73 -34.16 31.04
C ARG A 533 23.03 -33.27 32.10
N ASN A 534 21.71 -33.33 32.21
CA ASN A 534 20.97 -32.64 33.28
C ASN A 534 20.88 -33.49 34.55
N GLU A 535 20.85 -34.81 34.43
CA GLU A 535 20.97 -35.74 35.54
C GLU A 535 22.37 -35.65 36.15
N ASP A 536 23.45 -35.58 35.36
CA ASP A 536 24.83 -35.36 35.81
C ASP A 536 25.01 -34.03 36.54
N ASN A 537 24.40 -32.94 36.03
CA ASN A 537 24.40 -31.65 36.73
C ASN A 537 23.54 -31.65 38.01
N SER A 538 22.60 -32.59 38.15
CA SER A 538 21.73 -32.73 39.32
C SER A 538 22.31 -33.74 40.33
N SER A 539 23.06 -34.74 39.88
CA SER A 539 23.81 -35.70 40.70
C SER A 539 25.11 -35.08 41.21
N ASP A 540 25.78 -34.18 40.47
CA ASP A 540 26.87 -33.34 41.01
C ASP A 540 26.37 -32.36 42.08
N ALA A 541 25.11 -31.92 41.99
CA ALA A 541 24.46 -31.11 43.01
C ALA A 541 23.97 -31.95 44.21
N ALA A 542 23.48 -33.17 44.00
CA ALA A 542 23.02 -34.09 45.04
C ALA A 542 24.18 -34.75 45.81
N THR A 543 25.29 -35.05 45.13
CA THR A 543 26.49 -35.64 45.74
C THR A 543 27.21 -34.61 46.64
N ARG A 544 27.10 -33.30 46.32
CA ARG A 544 27.56 -32.21 47.20
C ARG A 544 26.65 -31.92 48.40
N THR A 545 25.37 -32.28 48.34
CA THR A 545 24.47 -32.22 49.52
C THR A 545 24.55 -33.45 50.41
N ASN A 546 24.92 -34.62 49.86
CA ASN A 546 25.06 -35.83 50.67
C ASN A 546 26.36 -35.84 51.50
N SER A 547 27.45 -35.24 51.01
CA SER A 547 28.70 -35.11 51.80
C SER A 547 28.62 -34.10 52.95
N THR A 548 27.60 -33.23 52.99
CA THR A 548 27.31 -32.32 54.12
C THR A 548 26.27 -32.89 55.09
N SER A 549 25.53 -33.93 54.70
CA SER A 549 24.48 -34.55 55.53
C SER A 549 25.04 -35.62 56.47
N THR A 550 26.11 -36.31 56.10
CA THR A 550 26.77 -37.31 56.96
C THR A 550 27.59 -36.70 58.11
N SER A 551 27.97 -35.42 58.01
CA SER A 551 28.67 -34.70 59.08
C SER A 551 27.73 -34.10 60.15
N MET A 552 26.47 -33.81 59.79
CA MET A 552 25.49 -33.26 60.73
C MET A 552 24.77 -34.32 61.58
N HIS A 553 24.63 -35.56 61.11
CA HIS A 553 24.02 -36.62 61.92
C HIS A 553 24.97 -37.20 63.00
N ALA A 554 26.29 -37.15 62.81
CA ALA A 554 27.25 -37.56 63.83
C ALA A 554 27.42 -36.53 64.96
N ARG A 555 26.98 -35.27 64.76
CA ARG A 555 27.11 -34.19 65.76
C ARG A 555 25.87 -34.00 66.64
N ASN A 556 24.71 -34.50 66.21
CA ASN A 556 23.46 -34.43 66.98
C ASN A 556 23.24 -35.63 67.94
N SER A 557 24.01 -36.71 67.80
CA SER A 557 23.98 -37.83 68.76
C SER A 557 24.88 -37.61 69.98
N THR A 558 25.89 -36.73 69.89
CA THR A 558 26.82 -36.45 71.00
C THR A 558 26.37 -35.30 71.92
N ILE A 559 25.38 -34.50 71.50
CA ILE A 559 24.85 -33.37 72.30
C ILE A 559 23.61 -33.81 73.12
N ARG A 560 22.95 -34.90 72.73
CA ARG A 560 21.73 -35.41 73.41
C ARG A 560 22.00 -36.31 74.61
N THR A 561 23.25 -36.67 74.91
CA THR A 561 23.63 -37.49 76.09
C THR A 561 24.27 -36.68 77.22
N ARG A 562 24.26 -35.34 77.16
CA ARG A 562 24.87 -34.47 78.19
C ARG A 562 23.89 -33.53 78.91
N ILE A 563 22.58 -33.66 78.66
CA ILE A 563 21.55 -32.79 79.26
C ILE A 563 20.65 -33.55 80.26
N ASP A 564 20.73 -34.88 80.35
CA ASP A 564 19.92 -35.67 81.29
C ASP A 564 20.62 -36.01 82.62
N SER A 565 21.59 -35.20 83.08
CA SER A 565 22.29 -35.44 84.35
C SER A 565 22.41 -34.23 85.30
N VAL A 566 21.62 -33.18 85.10
CA VAL A 566 21.44 -32.10 86.10
C VAL A 566 19.99 -31.63 86.07
N ASN A 567 19.15 -32.33 86.83
CA ASN A 567 18.08 -31.80 87.68
C ASN A 567 17.38 -32.96 88.39
#